data_AF-A0A6L3VY18-F1
#
_entry.id   AF-A0A6L3VY18-F1
#
_cell.length_a   1.000
_cell.length_b   1.000
_cell.length_c   1.000
_cell.angle_alpha   90.00
_cell.angle_beta   90.00
_cell.angle_gamma   90.00
#
_symmetry.space_group_name_H-M   'P 1'
#
loop_
_entity.id
_entity.type
_entity.pdbx_description
1 polymer ?
#
loop_
_entity_poly.entity_id
_entity_poly.type
_entity_poly.pdbx_seq_one_letter_code
_entity_poly.pdbx_strand_id
1 'polypeptide(L)'
;MTHTASPGGAAPDGRAASALRFLAEIIAWVAAPWALAPHSIVLAVLADVVLIGLPTVFSTPGDKARVMVPVPGVVTIGLVLLQLAAAVAASWAAWPMPVAVAVTVLCAAVVAFEQPRWRWLVRRAPEREPV
;
A
#
# COMPACT_ATOMS: atom_id res chain seq x y z
N MET A 1 -5.73 13.29 -31.63
CA MET A 1 -5.65 12.45 -30.41
C MET A 1 -4.90 13.25 -29.35
N THR A 2 -5.64 14.05 -28.59
CA THR A 2 -5.11 14.86 -27.49
C THR A 2 -4.94 13.95 -26.27
N HIS A 3 -3.68 13.68 -25.92
CA HIS A 3 -3.33 12.92 -24.73
C HIS A 3 -3.58 13.81 -23.50
N THR A 4 -4.77 13.73 -22.91
CA THR A 4 -5.03 14.29 -21.59
C THR A 4 -4.14 13.56 -20.60
N ALA A 5 -3.13 14.25 -20.07
CA ALA A 5 -2.36 13.76 -18.94
C ALA A 5 -3.34 13.39 -17.83
N SER A 6 -3.30 12.13 -17.40
CA SER A 6 -4.11 11.66 -16.28
C SER A 6 -3.73 12.49 -15.05
N PRO A 7 -4.65 12.84 -14.13
CA PRO A 7 -4.32 13.65 -12.96
C PRO A 7 -3.39 12.95 -11.94
N GLY A 8 -3.02 11.69 -12.20
CA GLY A 8 -2.04 10.91 -11.45
C GLY A 8 -0.61 11.22 -11.92
N GLY A 9 0.38 10.89 -11.10
CA GLY A 9 1.77 11.24 -11.39
C GLY A 9 2.35 10.57 -12.65
N ALA A 10 3.67 10.65 -12.80
CA ALA A 10 4.39 10.06 -13.94
C ALA A 10 4.54 8.52 -13.87
N ALA A 11 4.02 7.88 -12.82
CA ALA A 11 4.09 6.43 -12.62
C ALA A 11 3.12 5.67 -13.54
N PRO A 12 3.47 4.44 -13.97
CA PRO A 12 2.54 3.56 -14.68
C PRO A 12 1.41 3.11 -13.74
N ASP A 13 0.25 3.76 -13.85
CA ASP A 13 -0.91 3.49 -13.00
C ASP A 13 -1.97 2.65 -13.73
N GLY A 14 -2.10 1.38 -13.32
CA GLY A 14 -3.19 0.52 -13.76
C GLY A 14 -4.40 0.64 -12.82
N ARG A 15 -5.59 1.01 -13.34
CA ARG A 15 -6.82 1.13 -12.52
C ARG A 15 -7.11 -0.13 -11.71
N ALA A 16 -6.89 -1.30 -12.29
CA ALA A 16 -7.06 -2.59 -11.61
C ALA A 16 -6.05 -2.78 -10.46
N ALA A 17 -4.78 -2.46 -10.68
CA ALA A 17 -3.74 -2.56 -9.65
C ALA A 17 -4.08 -1.66 -8.45
N SER A 18 -4.44 -0.39 -8.72
CA SER A 18 -4.84 0.56 -7.69
C SER A 18 -6.09 0.11 -6.92
N ALA A 19 -7.10 -0.44 -7.61
CA ALA A 19 -8.31 -0.94 -6.96
C ALA A 19 -8.02 -2.15 -6.05
N LEU A 20 -7.22 -3.12 -6.51
CA LEU A 20 -6.84 -4.28 -5.72
C LEU A 20 -6.01 -3.87 -4.49
N ARG A 21 -5.05 -2.96 -4.66
CA ARG A 21 -4.25 -2.44 -3.55
C ARG A 21 -5.12 -1.71 -2.53
N PHE A 22 -6.03 -0.86 -3.00
CA PHE A 22 -6.96 -0.16 -2.11
C PHE A 22 -7.85 -1.13 -1.34
N LEU A 23 -8.35 -2.19 -1.98
CA LEU A 23 -9.11 -3.22 -1.30
C LEU A 23 -8.28 -3.92 -0.21
N ALA A 24 -7.01 -4.23 -0.49
CA ALA A 24 -6.10 -4.81 0.50
C ALA A 24 -5.81 -3.84 1.67
N GLU A 25 -5.69 -2.54 1.41
CA GLU A 25 -5.56 -1.50 2.45
C GLU A 25 -6.79 -1.47 3.36
N ILE A 26 -8.00 -1.44 2.80
CA ILE A 26 -9.24 -1.51 3.59
C ILE A 26 -9.29 -2.78 4.45
N ILE A 27 -8.89 -3.93 3.89
CA ILE A 27 -8.83 -5.17 4.66
C ILE A 27 -7.84 -5.07 5.82
N ALA A 28 -6.65 -4.49 5.59
CA ALA A 28 -5.67 -4.26 6.66
C ALA A 28 -6.24 -3.38 7.78
N TRP A 29 -6.91 -2.27 7.43
CA TRP A 29 -7.48 -1.32 8.40
C TRP A 29 -8.68 -1.87 9.16
N VAL A 30 -9.32 -2.94 8.68
CA VAL A 30 -10.40 -3.61 9.41
C VAL A 30 -9.87 -4.78 10.23
N ALA A 31 -9.07 -5.64 9.61
CA ALA A 31 -8.61 -6.87 10.24
C ALA A 31 -7.58 -6.60 11.35
N ALA A 32 -6.65 -5.66 11.16
CA ALA A 32 -5.59 -5.37 12.13
C ALA A 32 -6.14 -4.88 13.50
N PRO A 33 -7.02 -3.87 13.57
CA PRO A 33 -7.59 -3.48 14.86
C PRO A 33 -8.48 -4.58 15.46
N TRP A 34 -9.21 -5.37 14.66
CA TRP A 34 -9.98 -6.51 15.19
C TRP A 34 -9.12 -7.61 15.79
N ALA A 35 -7.97 -7.90 15.18
CA ALA A 35 -7.00 -8.85 15.71
C ALA A 35 -6.35 -8.36 17.01
N LEU A 36 -6.16 -7.04 17.16
CA LEU A 36 -5.47 -6.44 18.31
C LEU A 36 -6.40 -6.00 19.45
N ALA A 37 -7.67 -5.71 19.18
CA ALA A 37 -8.63 -5.24 20.18
C ALA A 37 -8.79 -6.17 21.40
N PRO A 38 -8.75 -7.51 21.27
CA PRO A 38 -8.77 -8.41 22.43
C PRO A 38 -7.54 -8.27 23.35
N HIS A 39 -6.43 -7.73 22.84
CA HIS A 39 -5.19 -7.55 23.59
C HIS A 39 -5.07 -6.14 24.16
N SER A 40 -5.38 -5.11 23.37
CA SER A 40 -5.37 -3.71 23.82
C SER A 40 -6.04 -2.81 22.79
N ILE A 41 -7.01 -1.99 23.25
CA ILE A 41 -7.64 -0.95 22.44
C ILE A 41 -6.59 0.06 21.95
N VAL A 42 -5.58 0.38 22.77
CA VAL A 42 -4.50 1.30 22.38
C VAL A 42 -3.71 0.72 21.22
N LEU A 43 -3.40 -0.58 21.23
CA LEU A 43 -2.71 -1.24 20.11
C LEU A 43 -3.56 -1.24 18.84
N ALA A 44 -4.87 -1.46 18.96
CA ALA A 44 -5.79 -1.40 17.82
C ALA A 44 -5.79 0.00 17.18
N VAL A 45 -5.92 1.07 17.98
CA VAL A 45 -5.87 2.45 17.48
C VAL A 45 -4.51 2.77 16.87
N LEU A 46 -3.41 2.37 17.52
CA LEU A 46 -2.06 2.59 16.97
C LEU A 46 -1.85 1.87 15.65
N ALA A 47 -2.43 0.68 15.46
CA ALA A 47 -2.36 -0.02 14.19
C ALA A 47 -3.01 0.79 13.06
N ASP A 48 -4.20 1.34 13.28
CA ASP A 48 -4.86 2.21 12.29
C ASP A 48 -4.05 3.47 12.01
N VAL A 49 -3.54 4.14 13.06
CA VAL A 49 -2.70 5.33 12.90
C VAL A 49 -1.47 5.03 12.06
N VAL A 50 -0.80 3.90 12.28
CA VAL A 50 0.40 3.50 11.53
C VAL A 50 0.05 3.12 10.10
N LEU A 51 -0.94 2.25 9.91
CA LEU A 51 -1.32 1.73 8.59
C LEU A 51 -1.93 2.81 7.71
N ILE A 52 -2.67 3.78 8.26
CA ILE A 52 -3.21 4.90 7.47
C ILE A 52 -2.15 6.00 7.34
N GLY A 53 -1.51 6.38 8.44
CA GLY A 53 -0.64 7.54 8.52
C GLY A 53 0.62 7.42 7.68
N LEU A 54 1.34 6.29 7.78
CA LEU A 54 2.60 6.11 7.05
C LEU A 54 2.44 6.28 5.52
N PRO A 55 1.55 5.57 4.81
CA PRO A 55 1.39 5.72 3.37
C PRO A 55 0.70 7.03 2.95
N THR A 56 0.07 7.73 3.90
CA THR A 56 -0.50 9.07 3.67
C THR A 56 0.59 10.13 3.66
N VAL A 57 1.54 10.05 4.60
CA VAL A 57 2.61 11.04 4.77
C VAL A 57 3.75 10.81 3.78
N PHE A 58 4.15 9.55 3.56
CA PHE A 58 5.30 9.20 2.73
C PHE A 58 4.89 8.76 1.32
N SER A 59 5.48 9.35 0.29
CA SER A 59 5.29 8.92 -1.10
C SER A 59 6.49 9.29 -1.96
N THR A 60 6.70 8.54 -3.04
CA THR A 60 7.79 8.82 -3.99
C THR A 60 7.38 9.97 -4.92
N PRO A 61 8.26 10.96 -5.19
CA PRO A 61 7.97 12.00 -6.17
C PRO A 61 7.55 11.44 -7.54
N GLY A 62 6.42 11.94 -8.04
CA GLY A 62 5.82 11.47 -9.29
C GLY A 62 5.00 10.18 -9.18
N ASP A 63 4.88 9.58 -8.00
CA ASP A 63 3.95 8.48 -7.71
C ASP A 63 2.52 9.01 -7.44
N LYS A 64 2.42 10.14 -6.75
CA LYS A 64 1.15 10.86 -6.48
C LYS A 64 1.27 12.33 -6.91
N ALA A 65 0.14 12.96 -7.21
CA ALA A 65 0.10 14.37 -7.63
C ALA A 65 0.62 15.34 -6.54
N ARG A 66 0.46 15.00 -5.26
CA ARG A 66 1.04 15.71 -4.13
C ARG A 66 1.77 14.73 -3.23
N VAL A 67 2.95 15.11 -2.80
CA VAL A 67 3.79 14.36 -1.86
C VAL A 67 4.02 15.25 -0.64
N MET A 68 3.73 14.73 0.56
CA MET A 68 3.95 15.47 1.81
C MET A 68 5.40 15.32 2.27
N VAL A 69 5.88 14.08 2.42
CA VAL A 69 7.29 13.78 2.68
C VAL A 69 7.83 12.87 1.57
N PRO A 70 8.80 13.34 0.77
CA PRO A 70 9.35 12.55 -0.32
C PRO A 70 10.24 11.42 0.22
N VAL A 71 10.06 10.22 -0.31
CA VAL A 71 10.87 9.05 0.01
C VAL A 71 11.31 8.32 -1.26
N PRO A 72 12.40 7.53 -1.22
CA PRO A 72 12.79 6.68 -2.33
C PRO A 72 11.71 5.66 -2.71
N GLY A 73 11.67 5.26 -3.99
CA GLY A 73 10.72 4.27 -4.54
C GLY A 73 10.62 2.97 -3.73
N VAL A 74 11.76 2.49 -3.23
CA VAL A 74 11.82 1.29 -2.38
C VAL A 74 11.04 1.42 -1.07
N VAL A 75 10.94 2.63 -0.50
CA VAL A 75 10.15 2.89 0.70
C VAL A 75 8.66 2.80 0.36
N THR A 76 8.23 3.34 -0.78
CA THR A 76 6.84 3.17 -1.24
C THR A 76 6.47 1.71 -1.46
N ILE A 77 7.37 0.90 -2.03
CA ILE A 77 7.16 -0.56 -2.14
C ILE A 77 7.05 -1.19 -0.74
N GLY A 78 7.93 -0.83 0.18
CA GLY A 78 7.87 -1.30 1.57
C GLY A 78 6.56 -0.98 2.27
N LEU A 79 6.00 0.22 2.04
CA LEU A 79 4.70 0.62 2.58
C LEU A 79 3.55 -0.20 2.00
N VAL A 80 3.59 -0.54 0.71
CA VAL A 80 2.61 -1.46 0.11
C VAL A 80 2.74 -2.86 0.73
N LEU A 81 3.96 -3.37 0.84
CA LEU A 81 4.22 -4.69 1.45
C LEU A 81 3.78 -4.74 2.92
N LEU A 82 3.94 -3.65 3.67
CA LEU A 82 3.43 -3.51 5.03
C LEU A 82 1.91 -3.71 5.08
N GLN A 83 1.15 -3.07 4.18
CA GLN A 83 -0.30 -3.24 4.10
C GLN A 83 -0.68 -4.69 3.79
N LEU A 84 -0.03 -5.31 2.80
CA LEU A 84 -0.32 -6.68 2.40
C LEU A 84 0.00 -7.67 3.54
N ALA A 85 1.13 -7.50 4.21
CA ALA A 85 1.51 -8.32 5.34
C ALA A 85 0.51 -8.17 6.51
N ALA A 86 0.10 -6.94 6.82
CA ALA A 86 -0.91 -6.68 7.85
C ALA A 86 -2.27 -7.31 7.50
N ALA A 87 -2.75 -7.14 6.27
CA ALA A 87 -3.99 -7.74 5.79
C ALA A 87 -3.96 -9.27 5.92
N VAL A 88 -2.89 -9.91 5.45
CA VAL A 88 -2.75 -11.37 5.51
C VAL A 88 -2.69 -11.82 6.98
N ALA A 89 -1.72 -11.33 7.76
CA ALA A 89 -1.52 -11.78 9.14
C ALA A 89 -2.76 -11.56 10.01
N ALA A 90 -3.38 -10.37 9.92
CA ALA A 90 -4.54 -10.05 10.73
C ALA A 90 -5.79 -10.81 10.28
N SER A 91 -5.99 -11.05 8.98
CA SER A 91 -7.13 -11.86 8.51
C SER A 91 -7.04 -13.31 9.01
N TRP A 92 -5.85 -13.90 9.05
CA TRP A 92 -5.63 -15.23 9.63
C TRP A 92 -5.87 -15.27 11.15
N ALA A 93 -5.64 -14.17 11.85
CA ALA A 93 -5.86 -14.07 13.30
C ALA A 93 -7.33 -13.76 13.66
N ALA A 94 -8.03 -12.96 12.86
CA ALA A 94 -9.34 -12.42 13.21
C ALA A 94 -10.51 -13.08 12.48
N TRP A 95 -10.29 -13.68 11.31
CA TRP A 95 -11.38 -14.15 10.43
C TRP A 95 -11.34 -15.66 10.17
N PRO A 96 -12.46 -16.25 9.71
CA PRO A 96 -12.50 -17.66 9.32
C PRO A 96 -11.53 -17.97 8.17
N MET A 97 -10.96 -19.19 8.20
CA MET A 97 -9.96 -19.65 7.23
C MET A 97 -10.31 -19.37 5.75
N PRO A 98 -11.54 -19.62 5.24
CA PRO A 98 -11.84 -19.36 3.83
C PRO A 98 -11.66 -17.88 3.44
N VAL A 99 -11.96 -16.96 4.36
CA VAL A 99 -11.81 -15.52 4.13
C VAL A 99 -10.32 -15.16 4.13
N ALA A 100 -9.54 -15.66 5.09
CA ALA A 100 -8.10 -15.42 5.14
C ALA A 100 -7.36 -15.95 3.90
N VAL A 101 -7.78 -17.11 3.36
CA VAL A 101 -7.30 -17.63 2.08
C VAL A 101 -7.60 -16.65 0.94
N ALA A 102 -8.83 -16.15 0.85
CA ALA A 102 -9.21 -15.17 -0.17
C ALA A 102 -8.40 -13.87 -0.08
N VAL A 103 -8.16 -13.37 1.14
CA VAL A 103 -7.29 -12.20 1.39
C VAL A 103 -5.85 -12.46 0.93
N THR A 104 -5.33 -13.67 1.19
CA THR A 104 -3.98 -14.07 0.76
C THR A 104 -3.87 -14.08 -0.77
N VAL A 105 -4.86 -14.65 -1.46
CA VAL A 105 -4.92 -14.66 -2.93
C VAL A 105 -5.03 -13.25 -3.49
N LEU A 106 -5.85 -12.38 -2.88
CA LEU A 106 -5.96 -10.97 -3.24
C LEU A 106 -4.60 -10.26 -3.11
N CYS A 107 -3.89 -10.45 -2.00
CA CYS A 107 -2.59 -9.84 -1.78
C CYS A 107 -1.56 -10.32 -2.81
N ALA A 108 -1.57 -11.61 -3.16
CA ALA A 108 -0.73 -12.13 -4.23
C ALA A 108 -1.06 -11.49 -5.60
N ALA A 109 -2.35 -11.26 -5.89
CA ALA A 109 -2.76 -10.54 -7.09
C ALA A 109 -2.27 -9.09 -7.09
N VAL A 110 -2.32 -8.38 -5.96
CA VAL A 110 -1.74 -7.02 -5.83
C VAL A 110 -0.27 -7.03 -6.21
N VAL A 111 0.51 -7.95 -5.65
CA VAL A 111 1.96 -8.07 -5.94
C VAL A 111 2.20 -8.26 -7.44
N ALA A 112 1.41 -9.10 -8.10
CA ALA A 112 1.54 -9.37 -9.53
C ALA A 112 1.20 -8.14 -10.38
N PHE A 113 0.12 -7.43 -10.06
CA PHE A 113 -0.35 -6.26 -10.83
C PHE A 113 0.49 -5.00 -10.60
N GLU A 114 1.12 -4.86 -9.43
CA GLU A 114 1.98 -3.72 -9.09
C GLU A 114 3.40 -3.84 -9.66
N GLN A 115 3.79 -4.99 -10.26
CA GLN A 115 5.14 -5.21 -10.81
C GLN A 115 5.62 -4.10 -11.77
N PRO A 116 4.82 -3.60 -12.73
CA PRO A 116 5.27 -2.53 -13.64
C PRO A 116 5.60 -1.24 -12.89
N ARG A 117 4.77 -0.86 -11.92
CA ARG A 117 4.97 0.32 -11.07
C ARG A 117 6.20 0.14 -10.17
N TRP A 118 6.40 -1.03 -9.58
CA TRP A 118 7.57 -1.32 -8.75
C TRP A 118 8.87 -1.24 -9.55
N ARG A 119 8.89 -1.77 -10.78
CA ARG A 119 10.04 -1.63 -11.68
C ARG A 119 10.35 -0.18 -12.01
N TRP A 120 9.33 0.67 -12.19
CA TRP A 120 9.50 2.11 -12.37
C TRP A 120 10.04 2.79 -11.11
N LEU A 121 9.50 2.48 -9.92
CA LEU A 121 9.93 3.02 -8.62
C LEU A 121 11.40 2.69 -8.32
N VAL A 122 11.84 1.47 -8.61
CA VAL A 122 13.23 1.04 -8.41
C VAL A 122 14.18 1.75 -9.39
N ARG A 123 13.74 2.00 -10.63
CA ARG A 123 14.55 2.71 -11.64
C ARG A 123 14.69 4.21 -11.36
N ARG A 124 13.73 4.82 -10.66
CA ARG A 124 13.76 6.21 -10.19
C ARG A 124 14.37 6.39 -8.80
N ALA A 125 15.32 5.53 -8.41
CA ALA A 125 16.17 5.82 -7.25
C ALA A 125 16.70 7.26 -7.36
N PRO A 126 16.69 8.06 -6.27
CA PRO A 126 16.78 9.50 -6.36
C PRO A 126 17.97 9.89 -7.23
N GLU A 127 17.72 10.59 -8.34
CA GLU A 127 18.74 11.43 -8.93
C GLU A 127 19.24 12.28 -7.77
N ARG A 128 20.50 12.04 -7.37
CA ARG A 128 21.21 12.96 -6.49
C ARG A 128 21.22 14.28 -7.27
N GLU A 129 20.36 15.23 -6.93
CA GLU A 129 20.57 16.59 -7.38
C GLU A 129 21.96 16.99 -6.89
N PRO A 130 22.89 17.34 -7.80
CA PRO A 130 24.13 17.97 -7.37
C PRO A 130 23.75 19.34 -6.80
N VAL A 131 24.01 19.53 -5.50
CA VAL A 131 24.03 20.85 -4.84
C VAL A 131 25.11 21.70 -5.46
#